data_AF-A0A412IQ25-F1
#
_entry.id   AF-A0A412IQ25-F1
#
_cell.length_a   1.000
_cell.length_b   1.000
_cell.length_c   1.000
_cell.angle_alpha   90.00
_cell.angle_beta   90.00
_cell.angle_gamma   90.00
#
_symmetry.space_group_name_H-M   'P 1'
#
loop_
_entity.id
_entity.type
_entity.pdbx_description
1 polymer ?
#
loop_
_entity_poly.entity_id
_entity_poly.type
_entity_poly.pdbx_seq_one_letter_code
_entity_poly.pdbx_strand_id
1 'polypeptide(L)'
;MKTLSLLICLLFSGILQAQEVKIAFQQQLPNSHPRYLTDSNGKSETLNLIEKEDWAKDVFEKLKRRTDLYANLTDAQPDWLLSRLAMYWKSHATDVYIKGETFDHAGGEKAPAPTVRYTGTRGTFATHGRPRLEDVVPYDDNAEGNVTFCNNALPGRPMESVHPSKTGRNIESLNREIMGIARDAAFLYWLTGEERYAKLAAGVFDTYMTGIYYRNVPIDLNHGHQQTLVGMSSFEVIHEDILYDIVPLYDFLYDYLNTRHTDKMDIYAGAFKKWADNIIANGVPHNNWNLMQARYVMNIGMILENNKQYADGKGREYYIDYVLNRSSIRQWSLTKLADYGFDPKTGIWAECPGYSNGVLNDYTSFATLFDRNLNYDLVKAMPVLSKAVVATPQYLFPNRMICGFGDTHPGYLNTNPISRMIRNAQHNGKKKQEEYFTAMLKCFHPDAGKTKD
;
A
#
# COMPACT_ATOMS: atom_id res chain seq x y z
N MET A 1 39.85 43.56 -18.43
CA MET A 1 38.91 42.51 -18.90
C MET A 1 39.16 41.10 -18.34
N LYS A 2 40.24 40.81 -17.61
CA LYS A 2 40.48 39.46 -17.04
C LYS A 2 40.08 39.29 -15.55
N THR A 3 39.81 40.38 -14.84
CA THR A 3 39.44 40.37 -13.41
C THR A 3 37.93 40.40 -13.15
N LEU A 4 37.12 40.79 -14.13
CA LEU A 4 35.65 40.81 -13.99
C LEU A 4 35.00 39.43 -14.28
N SER A 5 35.66 38.58 -15.07
CA SER A 5 35.16 37.24 -15.42
C SER A 5 35.32 36.23 -14.28
N LEU A 6 36.27 36.42 -13.36
CA LEU A 6 36.43 35.50 -12.21
C LEU A 6 35.34 35.69 -11.15
N LEU A 7 34.81 36.91 -11.00
CA LEU A 7 33.76 37.20 -10.03
C LEU A 7 32.39 36.64 -10.47
N ILE A 8 32.13 36.59 -11.78
CA ILE A 8 30.90 36.02 -12.35
C ILE A 8 30.94 34.48 -12.29
N CYS A 9 32.12 33.86 -12.43
CA CYS A 9 32.27 32.41 -12.23
C CYS A 9 32.12 31.97 -10.76
N LEU A 10 32.44 32.84 -9.79
CA LEU A 10 32.23 32.56 -8.37
C LEU A 10 30.78 32.79 -7.91
N LEU A 11 30.00 33.61 -8.63
CA LEU A 11 28.58 33.84 -8.35
C LEU A 11 27.67 32.73 -8.90
N PHE A 12 28.14 31.90 -9.85
CA PHE A 12 27.39 30.74 -10.36
C PHE A 12 27.77 29.39 -9.73
N SER A 13 28.80 29.36 -8.88
CA SER A 13 29.12 28.18 -8.05
C SER A 13 28.32 28.13 -6.73
N GLY A 14 27.46 29.12 -6.47
CA GLY A 14 26.44 29.09 -5.43
C GLY A 14 25.20 28.31 -5.85
N ILE A 15 25.35 27.21 -6.60
CA ILE A 15 24.26 26.24 -6.72
C ILE A 15 24.06 25.69 -5.31
N LEU A 16 22.88 25.96 -4.76
CA LEU A 16 22.28 25.27 -3.63
C LEU A 16 22.61 23.76 -3.71
N GLN A 17 23.71 23.35 -3.08
CA GLN A 17 23.72 22.06 -2.44
C GLN A 17 22.78 22.23 -1.26
N ALA A 18 21.49 21.99 -1.51
CA ALA A 18 20.68 21.38 -0.47
C ALA A 18 21.49 20.14 -0.07
N GLN A 19 22.15 20.21 1.08
CA GLN A 19 22.65 19.00 1.73
C GLN A 19 21.39 18.17 1.99
N GLU A 20 21.05 17.27 1.08
CA GLU A 20 20.20 16.14 1.40
C GLU A 20 20.95 15.39 2.49
N VAL A 21 20.58 15.70 3.74
CA VAL A 21 21.06 14.96 4.90
C VAL A 21 20.57 13.54 4.68
N LYS A 22 21.47 12.64 4.28
CA LYS A 22 21.16 11.21 4.21
C LYS A 22 20.76 10.75 5.60
N ILE A 23 19.48 10.46 5.76
CA ILE A 23 18.96 9.85 6.97
C ILE A 23 19.51 8.42 7.01
N ALA A 24 20.49 8.18 7.89
CA ALA A 24 21.05 6.86 8.10
C ALA A 24 20.21 6.08 9.12
N PHE A 25 19.92 4.81 8.81
CA PHE A 25 19.41 3.86 9.78
C PHE A 25 20.42 3.68 10.91
N GLN A 26 20.03 4.03 12.13
CA GLN A 26 20.89 3.90 13.31
C GLN A 26 20.87 2.48 13.89
N GLN A 27 19.92 1.63 13.48
CA GLN A 27 19.74 0.28 14.00
C GLN A 27 19.67 -0.76 12.88
N GLN A 28 20.13 -1.97 13.21
CA GLN A 28 20.00 -3.12 12.35
C GLN A 28 18.52 -3.50 12.23
N LEU A 29 18.03 -3.63 11.00
CA LEU A 29 16.65 -4.00 10.74
C LEU A 29 16.39 -5.46 11.19
N PRO A 30 15.18 -5.80 11.68
CA PRO A 30 14.86 -7.16 12.13
C PRO A 30 15.03 -8.20 11.02
N ASN A 31 15.73 -9.30 11.27
CA ASN A 31 15.99 -10.34 10.26
C ASN A 31 14.93 -11.46 10.23
N SER A 32 13.97 -11.47 11.16
CA SER A 32 12.89 -12.48 11.21
C SER A 32 11.59 -11.96 10.60
N HIS A 33 10.72 -12.85 10.18
CA HIS A 33 9.33 -12.55 9.83
C HIS A 33 8.38 -13.06 10.93
N PRO A 34 7.19 -12.46 11.13
CA PRO A 34 6.74 -11.20 10.53
C PRO A 34 7.53 -9.99 11.07
N ARG A 35 7.60 -8.93 10.27
CA ARG A 35 8.31 -7.67 10.58
C ARG A 35 7.57 -6.41 10.12
N TYR A 36 6.39 -6.54 9.52
CA TYR A 36 5.60 -5.45 8.98
C TYR A 36 4.51 -4.98 9.97
N LEU A 37 3.54 -5.83 10.30
CA LEU A 37 2.47 -5.47 11.25
C LEU A 37 2.86 -5.69 12.71
N THR A 38 3.75 -6.65 12.94
CA THR A 38 4.22 -7.08 14.26
C THR A 38 5.63 -7.63 14.13
N ASP A 39 6.22 -8.07 15.24
CA ASP A 39 7.57 -8.63 15.32
C ASP A 39 7.56 -10.05 15.93
N SER A 40 8.73 -10.53 16.34
CA SER A 40 8.89 -11.85 16.96
C SER A 40 8.12 -12.04 18.28
N ASN A 41 7.86 -10.97 19.03
CA ASN A 41 7.08 -11.00 20.28
C ASN A 41 5.58 -10.89 20.02
N GLY A 42 5.21 -10.37 18.86
CA GLY A 42 3.85 -10.13 18.42
C GLY A 42 2.87 -11.27 18.62
N LYS A 43 3.33 -12.51 18.43
CA LYS A 43 2.50 -13.71 18.59
C LYS A 43 2.01 -13.85 20.03
N SER A 44 2.93 -13.76 20.99
CA SER A 44 2.63 -13.88 22.41
C SER A 44 1.77 -12.72 22.90
N GLU A 45 2.05 -11.49 22.43
CA GLU A 45 1.24 -10.31 22.77
C GLU A 45 -0.20 -10.44 22.26
N THR A 46 -0.36 -10.90 21.02
CA THR A 46 -1.68 -11.11 20.39
C THR A 46 -2.47 -12.19 21.12
N LEU A 47 -1.85 -13.32 21.45
CA LEU A 47 -2.51 -14.39 22.22
C LEU A 47 -2.94 -13.91 23.60
N ASN A 48 -2.08 -13.19 24.30
CA ASN A 48 -2.39 -12.62 25.61
C ASN A 48 -3.52 -11.57 25.53
N LEU A 49 -3.60 -10.78 24.45
CA LEU A 49 -4.69 -9.84 24.22
C LEU A 49 -6.03 -10.57 23.98
N ILE A 50 -6.02 -11.61 23.14
CA ILE A 50 -7.20 -12.45 22.87
C ILE A 50 -7.68 -13.17 24.15
N GLU A 51 -6.77 -13.57 25.03
CA GLU A 51 -7.10 -14.21 26.30
C GLU A 51 -7.73 -13.25 27.31
N LYS A 52 -7.23 -12.00 27.38
CA LYS A 52 -7.59 -11.04 28.44
C LYS A 52 -8.75 -10.12 28.09
N GLU A 53 -8.95 -9.81 26.82
CA GLU A 53 -9.90 -8.80 26.38
C GLU A 53 -11.05 -9.41 25.57
N ASP A 54 -12.29 -9.27 26.07
CA ASP A 54 -13.47 -9.85 25.43
C ASP A 54 -13.68 -9.36 23.98
N TRP A 55 -13.38 -8.09 23.72
CA TRP A 55 -13.48 -7.52 22.38
C TRP A 55 -12.46 -8.16 21.41
N ALA A 56 -11.25 -8.46 21.89
CA ALA A 56 -10.20 -9.06 21.08
C ALA A 56 -10.54 -10.51 20.75
N LYS A 57 -11.08 -11.24 21.73
CA LYS A 57 -11.62 -12.58 21.55
C LYS A 57 -12.75 -12.62 20.52
N ASP A 58 -13.72 -11.71 20.63
CA ASP A 58 -14.84 -11.64 19.68
C ASP A 58 -14.35 -11.35 18.24
N VAL A 59 -13.41 -10.42 18.06
CA VAL A 59 -12.80 -10.13 16.76
C VAL A 59 -12.07 -11.36 16.20
N PHE A 60 -11.26 -12.04 17.01
CA PHE A 60 -10.54 -13.24 16.61
C PHE A 60 -11.50 -14.38 16.20
N GLU A 61 -12.53 -14.65 16.99
CA GLU A 61 -13.50 -15.72 16.70
C GLU A 61 -14.31 -15.42 15.43
N LYS A 62 -14.67 -14.16 15.18
CA LYS A 62 -15.33 -13.75 13.93
C LYS A 62 -14.41 -13.94 12.73
N LEU A 63 -13.14 -13.55 12.84
CA LEU A 63 -12.12 -13.75 11.82
C LEU A 63 -11.96 -15.24 11.51
N LYS A 64 -11.77 -16.06 12.55
CA LYS A 64 -11.59 -17.50 12.45
C LYS A 64 -12.78 -18.18 11.77
N ARG A 65 -14.02 -17.89 12.21
CA ARG A 65 -15.23 -18.46 11.60
C ARG A 65 -15.35 -18.13 10.10
N ARG A 66 -15.04 -16.89 9.71
CA ARG A 66 -15.08 -16.48 8.29
C ARG A 66 -14.02 -17.21 7.48
N THR A 67 -12.80 -17.33 7.99
CA THR A 67 -11.71 -18.01 7.27
C THR A 67 -11.90 -19.53 7.25
N ASP A 68 -12.50 -20.12 8.29
CA ASP A 68 -12.81 -21.54 8.38
C ASP A 68 -13.71 -22.01 7.24
N LEU A 69 -14.65 -21.18 6.79
CA LEU A 69 -15.48 -21.46 5.61
C LEU A 69 -14.60 -21.80 4.39
N TYR A 70 -13.64 -20.93 4.08
CA TYR A 70 -12.79 -21.09 2.90
C TYR A 70 -11.71 -22.15 3.10
N ALA A 71 -11.20 -22.31 4.33
CA ALA A 71 -10.29 -23.41 4.66
C ALA A 71 -10.96 -24.76 4.42
N ASN A 72 -12.22 -24.93 4.86
CA ASN A 72 -12.98 -26.16 4.62
C ASN A 72 -13.23 -26.41 3.12
N LEU A 73 -13.54 -25.35 2.34
CA LEU A 73 -13.69 -25.47 0.88
C LEU A 73 -12.37 -25.87 0.22
N THR A 74 -11.24 -25.34 0.70
CA THR A 74 -9.90 -25.66 0.20
C THR A 74 -9.47 -27.07 0.60
N ASP A 75 -9.81 -27.53 1.81
CA ASP A 75 -9.57 -28.90 2.27
C ASP A 75 -10.30 -29.92 1.36
N ALA A 76 -11.52 -29.59 0.93
CA ALA A 76 -12.30 -30.42 0.01
C ALA A 76 -11.86 -30.30 -1.47
N GLN A 77 -11.48 -29.09 -1.89
CA GLN A 77 -11.04 -28.77 -3.24
C GLN A 77 -9.83 -27.81 -3.15
N PRO A 78 -8.58 -28.30 -3.26
CA PRO A 78 -7.37 -27.50 -2.99
C PRO A 78 -7.23 -26.22 -3.82
N ASP A 79 -7.86 -26.17 -5.00
CA ASP A 79 -7.84 -25.03 -5.90
C ASP A 79 -9.07 -24.12 -5.78
N TRP A 80 -9.99 -24.36 -4.84
CA TRP A 80 -11.29 -23.68 -4.79
C TRP A 80 -11.15 -22.15 -4.81
N LEU A 81 -10.29 -21.60 -3.95
CA LEU A 81 -10.12 -20.15 -3.86
C LEU A 81 -9.20 -19.60 -4.96
N LEU A 82 -8.07 -20.27 -5.23
CA LEU A 82 -7.09 -19.78 -6.21
C LEU A 82 -7.63 -19.81 -7.65
N SER A 83 -8.47 -20.80 -8.01
CA SER A 83 -9.08 -20.91 -9.34
C SER A 83 -10.02 -19.74 -9.67
N ARG A 84 -10.46 -18.99 -8.66
CA ARG A 84 -11.34 -17.83 -8.81
C ARG A 84 -10.59 -16.51 -8.95
N LEU A 85 -9.26 -16.52 -8.88
CA LEU A 85 -8.46 -15.34 -9.24
C LEU A 85 -8.72 -14.97 -10.70
N ALA A 86 -8.85 -13.67 -10.97
CA ALA A 86 -8.90 -13.16 -12.32
C ALA A 86 -7.49 -13.17 -12.92
N MET A 87 -7.21 -14.23 -13.67
CA MET A 87 -5.93 -14.51 -14.32
C MET A 87 -6.17 -14.81 -15.80
N TYR A 88 -5.12 -14.68 -16.60
CA TYR A 88 -5.01 -15.23 -17.94
C TYR A 88 -4.61 -16.71 -17.86
N TRP A 89 -5.56 -17.56 -17.44
CA TRP A 89 -5.35 -18.99 -17.17
C TRP A 89 -4.93 -19.83 -18.37
N LYS A 90 -5.34 -19.46 -19.59
CA LYS A 90 -5.05 -20.21 -20.83
C LYS A 90 -3.97 -19.54 -21.66
N SER A 91 -4.07 -18.21 -21.83
CA SER A 91 -3.14 -17.46 -22.67
C SER A 91 -1.80 -17.20 -22.01
N HIS A 92 -1.77 -17.08 -20.68
CA HIS A 92 -0.59 -16.68 -19.90
C HIS A 92 0.06 -15.41 -20.47
N ALA A 93 -0.76 -14.44 -20.90
CA ALA A 93 -0.31 -13.24 -21.58
C ALA A 93 0.77 -12.48 -20.76
N THR A 94 1.95 -12.28 -21.33
CA THR A 94 3.01 -11.47 -20.70
C THR A 94 2.70 -9.98 -20.77
N ASP A 95 1.97 -9.55 -21.79
CA ASP A 95 1.76 -8.14 -22.10
C ASP A 95 0.29 -7.74 -21.99
N VAL A 96 0.07 -6.53 -21.49
CA VAL A 96 -1.24 -5.89 -21.39
C VAL A 96 -1.15 -4.53 -22.05
N TYR A 97 -2.15 -4.23 -22.87
CA TYR A 97 -2.23 -2.99 -23.61
C TYR A 97 -3.45 -2.20 -23.17
N ILE A 98 -3.26 -0.90 -23.00
CA ILE A 98 -4.32 0.06 -22.72
C ILE A 98 -4.38 1.08 -23.84
N LYS A 99 -5.55 1.71 -23.99
CA LYS A 99 -5.75 2.83 -24.89
C LYS A 99 -6.38 3.99 -24.14
N GLY A 100 -5.53 4.90 -23.67
CA GLY A 100 -5.96 5.94 -22.73
C GLY A 100 -6.35 5.31 -21.39
N GLU A 101 -7.56 5.56 -20.91
CA GLU A 101 -8.02 5.13 -19.58
C GLU A 101 -8.77 3.79 -19.58
N THR A 102 -8.63 3.01 -20.66
CA THR A 102 -9.42 1.80 -20.92
C THR A 102 -8.51 0.64 -21.32
N PHE A 103 -8.79 -0.55 -20.78
CA PHE A 103 -8.14 -1.79 -21.20
C PHE A 103 -8.47 -2.08 -22.66
N ASP A 104 -7.44 -2.40 -23.45
CA ASP A 104 -7.59 -2.71 -24.88
C ASP A 104 -7.53 -4.22 -25.12
N HIS A 105 -6.39 -4.85 -24.87
CA HIS A 105 -6.23 -6.30 -24.99
C HIS A 105 -5.02 -6.81 -24.19
N ALA A 106 -4.87 -8.13 -24.11
CA ALA A 106 -3.67 -8.79 -23.59
C ALA A 106 -3.07 -9.72 -24.64
N GLY A 107 -1.76 -9.94 -24.58
CA GLY A 107 -1.03 -10.74 -25.54
C GLY A 107 0.42 -10.95 -25.11
N GLY A 108 1.33 -10.90 -26.08
CA GLY A 108 2.75 -11.17 -25.85
C GLY A 108 3.11 -12.64 -25.96
N GLU A 109 4.32 -12.98 -25.52
CA GLU A 109 4.76 -14.36 -25.44
C GLU A 109 3.98 -15.11 -24.35
N LYS A 110 3.83 -16.43 -24.52
CA LYS A 110 3.16 -17.25 -23.52
C LYS A 110 4.08 -17.45 -22.31
N ALA A 111 3.71 -16.89 -21.16
CA ALA A 111 4.49 -17.09 -19.94
C ALA A 111 4.46 -18.55 -19.45
N PRO A 112 5.46 -18.98 -18.65
CA PRO A 112 5.49 -20.33 -18.08
C PRO A 112 4.31 -20.64 -17.13
N ALA A 113 3.65 -19.62 -16.59
CA ALA A 113 2.53 -19.73 -15.66
C ALA A 113 1.44 -18.69 -15.98
N PRO A 114 0.18 -18.91 -15.54
CA PRO A 114 -0.89 -17.92 -15.65
C PRO A 114 -0.49 -16.55 -15.10
N THR A 115 -0.80 -15.50 -15.84
CA THR A 115 -0.50 -14.10 -15.47
C THR A 115 -1.75 -13.37 -14.97
N VAL A 116 -1.57 -12.30 -14.20
CA VAL A 116 -2.71 -11.58 -13.60
C VAL A 116 -3.47 -10.77 -14.64
N ARG A 117 -4.81 -10.87 -14.65
CA ARG A 117 -5.68 -10.06 -15.52
C ARG A 117 -5.72 -8.61 -15.03
N TYR A 118 -5.55 -7.68 -15.96
CA TYR A 118 -5.53 -6.24 -15.65
C TYR A 118 -6.93 -5.68 -15.47
N THR A 119 -7.02 -4.57 -14.73
CA THR A 119 -8.26 -3.84 -14.49
C THR A 119 -8.86 -3.24 -15.76
N GLY A 120 -10.17 -2.97 -15.76
CA GLY A 120 -10.93 -2.64 -16.97
C GLY A 120 -10.80 -1.19 -17.42
N THR A 121 -10.93 -0.23 -16.50
CA THR A 121 -10.78 1.20 -16.77
C THR A 121 -10.18 1.92 -15.57
N ARG A 122 -9.68 3.15 -15.78
CA ARG A 122 -9.21 4.04 -14.69
C ARG A 122 -10.31 4.35 -13.68
N GLY A 123 -11.53 4.58 -14.17
CA GLY A 123 -12.69 4.93 -13.36
C GLY A 123 -13.38 3.73 -12.72
N THR A 124 -14.24 4.01 -11.74
CA THR A 124 -15.06 2.97 -11.07
C THR A 124 -16.32 2.57 -11.85
N PHE A 125 -16.70 3.35 -12.87
CA PHE A 125 -17.89 3.08 -13.67
C PHE A 125 -17.77 1.73 -14.37
N ALA A 126 -18.77 0.87 -14.15
CA ALA A 126 -18.83 -0.47 -14.69
C ALA A 126 -20.26 -0.83 -15.09
N THR A 127 -20.47 -1.25 -16.33
CA THR A 127 -21.76 -1.83 -16.75
C THR A 127 -21.90 -3.25 -16.24
N HIS A 128 -20.78 -3.93 -15.96
CA HIS A 128 -20.75 -5.29 -15.42
C HIS A 128 -20.02 -5.32 -14.08
N GLY A 129 -20.73 -5.71 -13.03
CA GLY A 129 -20.18 -5.85 -11.68
C GLY A 129 -19.64 -7.25 -11.43
N ARG A 130 -18.67 -7.37 -10.52
CA ARG A 130 -18.18 -8.70 -10.11
C ARG A 130 -19.32 -9.55 -9.53
N PRO A 131 -19.33 -10.88 -9.79
CA PRO A 131 -20.26 -11.80 -9.13
C PRO A 131 -19.89 -11.98 -7.64
N ARG A 132 -20.73 -12.70 -6.90
CA ARG A 132 -20.34 -13.21 -5.58
C ARG A 132 -19.24 -14.23 -5.75
N LEU A 133 -18.38 -14.39 -4.74
CA LEU A 133 -17.19 -15.25 -4.85
C LEU A 133 -17.55 -16.71 -5.17
N GLU A 134 -18.62 -17.24 -4.58
CA GLU A 134 -19.12 -18.59 -4.87
C GLU A 134 -19.57 -18.78 -6.33
N ASP A 135 -20.04 -17.71 -6.97
CA ASP A 135 -20.56 -17.70 -8.34
C ASP A 135 -19.45 -17.41 -9.39
N VAL A 136 -18.24 -17.04 -8.96
CA VAL A 136 -17.10 -16.86 -9.87
C VAL A 136 -16.80 -18.19 -10.56
N VAL A 137 -16.77 -18.16 -11.90
CA VAL A 137 -16.40 -19.32 -12.71
C VAL A 137 -14.94 -19.71 -12.42
N PRO A 138 -14.65 -20.93 -11.95
CA PRO A 138 -13.27 -21.38 -11.76
C PRO A 138 -12.50 -21.38 -13.08
N TYR A 139 -11.26 -20.88 -13.05
CA TYR A 139 -10.38 -20.77 -14.21
C TYR A 139 -10.99 -19.97 -15.37
N ASP A 140 -11.74 -18.91 -15.06
CA ASP A 140 -12.44 -18.05 -16.03
C ASP A 140 -11.47 -17.36 -17.01
N ASP A 141 -11.25 -18.01 -18.16
CA ASP A 141 -10.47 -17.47 -19.27
C ASP A 141 -10.94 -18.09 -20.59
N ASN A 142 -11.11 -17.26 -21.61
CA ASN A 142 -11.45 -17.66 -22.96
C ASN A 142 -10.42 -17.11 -23.96
N ALA A 143 -10.58 -17.44 -25.24
CA ALA A 143 -9.60 -17.05 -26.26
C ALA A 143 -9.52 -15.53 -26.43
N GLU A 144 -10.60 -14.81 -26.11
CA GLU A 144 -10.72 -13.36 -26.18
C GLU A 144 -10.22 -12.64 -24.92
N GLY A 145 -9.92 -13.36 -23.83
CA GLY A 145 -9.50 -12.79 -22.55
C GLY A 145 -10.62 -12.05 -21.80
N ASN A 146 -11.89 -12.35 -22.10
CA ASN A 146 -13.05 -11.79 -21.42
C ASN A 146 -13.21 -12.31 -19.98
N VAL A 147 -14.04 -11.62 -19.20
CA VAL A 147 -14.44 -12.04 -17.84
C VAL A 147 -15.93 -12.30 -17.76
N THR A 148 -16.35 -13.25 -16.92
CA THR A 148 -17.77 -13.59 -16.72
C THR A 148 -18.37 -12.83 -15.55
N PHE A 149 -18.93 -11.63 -15.80
CA PHE A 149 -19.42 -10.70 -14.75
C PHE A 149 -20.93 -10.42 -14.88
N CYS A 150 -21.54 -9.91 -13.81
CA CYS A 150 -22.97 -9.63 -13.73
C CYS A 150 -23.35 -8.34 -14.47
N ASN A 151 -24.25 -8.42 -15.44
CA ASN A 151 -24.79 -7.24 -16.12
C ASN A 151 -25.68 -6.42 -15.15
N ASN A 152 -25.23 -5.23 -14.76
CA ASN A 152 -25.93 -4.40 -13.77
C ASN A 152 -27.20 -3.73 -14.31
N ALA A 153 -27.36 -3.67 -15.63
CA ALA A 153 -28.48 -2.98 -16.27
C ALA A 153 -29.72 -3.86 -16.42
N LEU A 154 -29.59 -5.19 -16.30
CA LEU A 154 -30.68 -6.13 -16.52
C LEU A 154 -31.28 -6.67 -15.22
N PRO A 155 -32.62 -6.87 -15.16
CA PRO A 155 -33.26 -7.55 -14.04
C PRO A 155 -32.63 -8.92 -13.76
N GLY A 156 -32.41 -9.24 -12.49
CA GLY A 156 -31.78 -10.50 -12.09
C GLY A 156 -30.25 -10.56 -12.27
N ARG A 157 -29.62 -9.51 -12.82
CA ARG A 157 -28.16 -9.37 -12.98
C ARG A 157 -27.49 -10.63 -13.58
N PRO A 158 -27.90 -11.08 -14.77
CA PRO A 158 -27.36 -12.29 -15.39
C PRO A 158 -25.84 -12.17 -15.58
N MET A 159 -25.15 -13.32 -15.48
CA MET A 159 -23.73 -13.39 -15.77
C MET A 159 -23.49 -13.47 -17.28
N GLU A 160 -22.59 -12.61 -17.76
CA GLU A 160 -22.23 -12.50 -19.18
C GLU A 160 -20.71 -12.51 -19.33
N SER A 161 -20.19 -13.23 -20.33
CA SER A 161 -18.80 -13.11 -20.74
C SER A 161 -18.62 -11.77 -21.46
N VAL A 162 -17.88 -10.85 -20.85
CA VAL A 162 -17.74 -9.47 -21.31
C VAL A 162 -16.27 -9.03 -21.39
N HIS A 163 -16.00 -8.12 -22.31
CA HIS A 163 -14.69 -7.48 -22.43
C HIS A 163 -14.30 -6.74 -21.13
N PRO A 164 -13.03 -6.83 -20.66
CA PRO A 164 -12.60 -6.21 -19.42
C PRO A 164 -12.88 -4.70 -19.33
N SER A 165 -12.87 -3.97 -20.46
CA SER A 165 -13.22 -2.54 -20.50
C SER A 165 -14.62 -2.19 -19.98
N LYS A 166 -15.52 -3.17 -19.80
CA LYS A 166 -16.88 -2.96 -19.26
C LYS A 166 -16.97 -3.10 -17.74
N THR A 167 -15.88 -3.47 -17.08
CA THR A 167 -15.90 -3.90 -15.67
C THR A 167 -15.45 -2.80 -14.71
N GLY A 168 -14.98 -1.65 -15.20
CA GLY A 168 -14.29 -0.67 -14.36
C GLY A 168 -13.18 -1.33 -13.54
N ARG A 169 -13.14 -1.03 -12.23
CA ARG A 169 -12.18 -1.61 -11.27
C ARG A 169 -12.62 -2.94 -10.63
N ASN A 170 -13.61 -3.63 -11.19
CA ASN A 170 -14.13 -4.86 -10.56
C ASN A 170 -13.16 -6.06 -10.63
N ILE A 171 -12.29 -6.14 -11.64
CA ILE A 171 -11.29 -7.22 -11.76
C ILE A 171 -10.27 -7.17 -10.60
N GLU A 172 -9.67 -5.99 -10.36
CA GLU A 172 -8.78 -5.80 -9.21
C GLU A 172 -9.54 -5.96 -7.88
N SER A 173 -10.79 -5.51 -7.79
CA SER A 173 -11.61 -5.68 -6.58
C SER A 173 -11.87 -7.14 -6.24
N LEU A 174 -12.13 -8.00 -7.23
CA LEU A 174 -12.28 -9.45 -7.04
C LEU A 174 -10.98 -10.07 -6.54
N ASN A 175 -9.85 -9.76 -7.18
CA ASN A 175 -8.55 -10.25 -6.74
C ASN A 175 -8.21 -9.79 -5.31
N ARG A 176 -8.59 -8.56 -4.93
CA ARG A 176 -8.43 -8.05 -3.57
C ARG A 176 -9.28 -8.78 -2.54
N GLU A 177 -10.53 -9.14 -2.86
CA GLU A 177 -11.37 -9.94 -1.97
C GLU A 177 -10.74 -11.31 -1.69
N ILE A 178 -10.29 -11.99 -2.75
CA ILE A 178 -9.62 -13.29 -2.66
C ILE A 178 -8.33 -13.18 -1.84
N MET A 179 -7.54 -12.15 -2.12
CA MET A 179 -6.28 -11.91 -1.40
C MET A 179 -6.50 -11.56 0.07
N GLY A 180 -7.57 -10.83 0.39
CA GLY A 180 -7.95 -10.53 1.78
C GLY A 180 -8.29 -11.79 2.58
N ILE A 181 -8.99 -12.75 1.96
CA ILE A 181 -9.25 -14.07 2.57
C ILE A 181 -7.93 -14.82 2.81
N ALA A 182 -7.03 -14.83 1.83
CA ALA A 182 -5.74 -15.48 1.94
C ALA A 182 -4.83 -14.82 3.00
N ARG A 183 -4.86 -13.49 3.14
CA ARG A 183 -4.19 -12.75 4.21
C ARG A 183 -4.70 -13.16 5.58
N ASP A 184 -6.02 -13.22 5.75
CA ASP A 184 -6.63 -13.62 7.02
C ASP A 184 -6.23 -15.06 7.39
N ALA A 185 -6.12 -15.96 6.40
CA ALA A 185 -5.60 -17.30 6.61
C ALA A 185 -4.10 -17.33 6.97
N ALA A 186 -3.26 -16.53 6.30
CA ALA A 186 -1.84 -16.42 6.66
C ALA A 186 -1.65 -15.96 8.12
N PHE A 187 -2.44 -14.98 8.57
CA PHE A 187 -2.44 -14.55 9.97
C PHE A 187 -2.86 -15.68 10.93
N LEU A 188 -3.94 -16.41 10.62
CA LEU A 188 -4.38 -17.54 11.45
C LEU A 188 -3.34 -18.65 11.50
N TYR A 189 -2.69 -18.98 10.37
CA TYR A 189 -1.57 -19.92 10.36
C TYR A 189 -0.44 -19.47 11.28
N TRP A 190 0.00 -18.22 11.16
CA TRP A 190 1.06 -17.68 12.01
C TRP A 190 0.71 -17.77 13.50
N LEU A 191 -0.55 -17.48 13.85
CA LEU A 191 -1.02 -17.49 15.23
C LEU A 191 -1.22 -18.93 15.78
N THR A 192 -1.90 -19.81 15.03
CA THR A 192 -2.33 -21.13 15.53
C THR A 192 -1.41 -22.29 15.12
N GLY A 193 -0.64 -22.14 14.04
CA GLY A 193 0.18 -23.20 13.46
C GLY A 193 -0.60 -24.22 12.61
N GLU A 194 -1.90 -24.03 12.39
CA GLU A 194 -2.73 -24.96 11.63
C GLU A 194 -2.43 -24.89 10.12
N GLU A 195 -1.83 -25.95 9.57
CA GLU A 195 -1.33 -25.98 8.19
C GLU A 195 -2.42 -25.78 7.12
N ARG A 196 -3.69 -26.07 7.43
CA ARG A 196 -4.83 -25.83 6.52
C ARG A 196 -4.94 -24.37 6.08
N TYR A 197 -4.65 -23.43 6.99
CA TYR A 197 -4.68 -22.01 6.67
C TYR A 197 -3.48 -21.61 5.80
N ALA A 198 -2.31 -22.20 6.05
CA ALA A 198 -1.14 -21.98 5.20
C ALA A 198 -1.36 -22.49 3.78
N LYS A 199 -1.96 -23.67 3.59
CA LYS A 199 -2.26 -24.22 2.26
C LYS A 199 -3.18 -23.31 1.46
N LEU A 200 -4.26 -22.83 2.07
CA LEU A 200 -5.17 -21.87 1.45
C LEU A 200 -4.43 -20.58 1.06
N ALA A 201 -3.68 -19.99 1.99
CA ALA A 201 -2.96 -18.75 1.76
C ALA A 201 -1.88 -18.90 0.67
N ALA A 202 -1.10 -19.98 0.73
CA ALA A 202 0.00 -20.25 -0.19
C ALA A 202 -0.49 -20.46 -1.62
N GLY A 203 -1.58 -21.23 -1.81
CA GLY A 203 -2.13 -21.47 -3.15
C GLY A 203 -2.55 -20.17 -3.86
N VAL A 204 -3.22 -19.27 -3.14
CA VAL A 204 -3.63 -17.96 -3.67
C VAL A 204 -2.41 -17.06 -3.91
N PHE A 205 -1.53 -16.95 -2.91
CA PHE A 205 -0.37 -16.07 -2.96
C PHE A 205 0.60 -16.46 -4.09
N ASP A 206 1.01 -17.73 -4.14
CA ASP A 206 1.93 -18.24 -5.16
C ASP A 206 1.39 -17.99 -6.57
N THR A 207 0.13 -18.34 -6.81
CA THR A 207 -0.51 -18.18 -8.11
C THR A 207 -0.50 -16.72 -8.57
N TYR A 208 -0.93 -15.80 -7.69
CA TYR A 208 -1.00 -14.39 -8.03
C TYR A 208 0.39 -13.76 -8.21
N MET A 209 1.31 -14.03 -7.29
CA MET A 209 2.65 -13.44 -7.29
C MET A 209 3.52 -13.93 -8.44
N THR A 210 3.43 -15.23 -8.75
CA THR A 210 4.07 -15.80 -9.95
C THR A 210 3.51 -15.14 -11.22
N GLY A 211 2.19 -14.92 -11.27
CA GLY A 211 1.57 -14.23 -12.42
C GLY A 211 2.02 -12.78 -12.60
N ILE A 212 2.27 -12.04 -11.51
CA ILE A 212 2.83 -10.67 -11.57
C ILE A 212 4.30 -10.71 -11.95
N TYR A 213 5.05 -11.70 -11.46
CA TYR A 213 6.45 -11.88 -11.83
C TYR A 213 6.63 -12.08 -13.34
N TYR A 214 5.74 -12.80 -14.01
CA TYR A 214 5.85 -13.02 -15.46
C TYR A 214 5.19 -11.95 -16.33
N ARG A 215 4.27 -11.15 -15.80
CA ARG A 215 3.63 -10.08 -16.57
C ARG A 215 4.47 -8.80 -16.60
N ASN A 216 4.55 -8.16 -17.75
CA ASN A 216 5.20 -6.87 -17.94
C ASN A 216 4.33 -5.71 -17.44
N VAL A 217 4.96 -4.54 -17.29
CA VAL A 217 4.24 -3.29 -17.03
C VAL A 217 3.31 -3.01 -18.23
N PRO A 218 2.04 -2.60 -18.00
CA PRO A 218 1.12 -2.30 -19.09
C PRO A 218 1.65 -1.24 -20.05
N ILE A 219 1.29 -1.37 -21.33
CA ILE A 219 1.73 -0.49 -22.41
C ILE A 219 0.55 0.37 -22.88
N ASP A 220 0.70 1.68 -22.85
CA ASP A 220 -0.25 2.61 -23.46
C ASP A 220 0.00 2.73 -24.96
N LEU A 221 -0.95 2.22 -25.75
CA LEU A 221 -0.89 2.25 -27.22
C LEU A 221 -0.98 3.67 -27.78
N ASN A 222 -1.46 4.64 -26.99
CA ASN A 222 -1.43 6.04 -27.39
C ASN A 222 -0.07 6.70 -27.15
N HIS A 223 0.87 6.01 -26.47
CA HIS A 223 2.14 6.57 -26.01
C HIS A 223 1.95 7.89 -25.23
N GLY A 224 0.86 7.97 -24.45
CA GLY A 224 0.42 9.18 -23.77
C GLY A 224 0.80 9.23 -22.29
N HIS A 225 0.25 10.22 -21.58
CA HIS A 225 0.50 10.41 -20.15
C HIS A 225 0.09 9.19 -19.30
N GLN A 226 -0.87 8.38 -19.75
CA GLN A 226 -1.34 7.21 -19.01
C GLN A 226 -0.23 6.18 -18.80
N GLN A 227 0.73 6.04 -19.74
CA GLN A 227 1.92 5.20 -19.55
C GLN A 227 2.69 5.53 -18.28
N THR A 228 2.68 6.79 -17.87
CA THR A 228 3.38 7.25 -16.67
C THR A 228 2.57 7.10 -15.40
N LEU A 229 1.35 6.55 -15.45
CA LEU A 229 0.48 6.35 -14.30
C LEU A 229 0.20 4.87 -14.03
N VAL A 230 0.34 3.99 -15.04
CA VAL A 230 -0.04 2.57 -14.93
C VAL A 230 0.62 1.87 -13.75
N GLY A 231 -0.22 1.19 -12.99
CA GLY A 231 0.19 0.18 -12.02
C GLY A 231 0.42 -1.17 -12.69
N MET A 232 0.82 -2.14 -11.88
CA MET A 232 0.70 -3.54 -12.25
C MET A 232 -0.75 -3.99 -12.14
N SER A 233 -1.46 -3.79 -11.03
CA SER A 233 -2.84 -4.32 -10.88
C SER A 233 -3.93 -3.31 -11.24
N SER A 234 -3.61 -2.02 -11.20
CA SER A 234 -4.53 -0.88 -11.37
C SER A 234 -4.04 0.10 -12.45
N PHE A 235 -4.94 0.92 -13.00
CA PHE A 235 -4.59 1.99 -13.96
C PHE A 235 -3.69 3.09 -13.38
N GLU A 236 -3.76 3.29 -12.08
CA GLU A 236 -2.98 4.31 -11.38
C GLU A 236 -2.18 3.64 -10.27
N VAL A 237 -0.89 3.95 -10.17
CA VAL A 237 0.00 3.42 -9.12
C VAL A 237 -0.47 3.75 -7.69
N ILE A 238 -1.32 4.77 -7.51
CA ILE A 238 -1.94 5.08 -6.22
C ILE A 238 -3.04 4.10 -5.80
N HIS A 239 -3.46 3.23 -6.73
CA HIS A 239 -4.54 2.26 -6.56
C HIS A 239 -4.04 0.81 -6.51
N GLU A 240 -2.75 0.61 -6.23
CA GLU A 240 -2.15 -0.70 -5.92
C GLU A 240 -2.59 -1.20 -4.52
N ASP A 241 -3.88 -1.03 -4.21
CA ASP A 241 -4.46 -1.28 -2.90
C ASP A 241 -4.34 -2.77 -2.50
N ILE A 242 -4.15 -3.67 -3.47
CA ILE A 242 -3.91 -5.08 -3.21
C ILE A 242 -2.64 -5.31 -2.38
N LEU A 243 -1.67 -4.39 -2.41
CA LEU A 243 -0.48 -4.45 -1.57
C LEU A 243 -0.81 -4.34 -0.07
N TYR A 244 -1.95 -3.75 0.31
CA TYR A 244 -2.40 -3.79 1.71
C TYR A 244 -2.80 -5.21 2.17
N ASP A 245 -3.11 -6.10 1.23
CA ASP A 245 -3.49 -7.47 1.49
C ASP A 245 -2.29 -8.42 1.33
N ILE A 246 -1.52 -8.29 0.24
CA ILE A 246 -0.39 -9.16 -0.10
C ILE A 246 0.79 -9.01 0.84
N VAL A 247 1.16 -7.77 1.23
CA VAL A 247 2.33 -7.53 2.08
C VAL A 247 2.19 -8.23 3.44
N PRO A 248 1.11 -8.01 4.23
CA PRO A 248 0.95 -8.73 5.49
C PRO A 248 0.73 -10.24 5.27
N LEU A 249 0.10 -10.67 4.18
CA LEU A 249 -0.02 -12.11 3.86
C LEU A 249 1.36 -12.75 3.76
N TYR A 250 2.22 -12.22 2.90
CA TYR A 250 3.57 -12.74 2.71
C TYR A 250 4.37 -12.74 4.01
N ASP A 251 4.30 -11.64 4.77
CA ASP A 251 5.04 -11.48 6.01
C ASP A 251 4.64 -12.52 7.08
N PHE A 252 3.34 -12.83 7.21
CA PHE A 252 2.87 -13.90 8.11
C PHE A 252 3.13 -15.31 7.58
N LEU A 253 3.14 -15.49 6.26
CA LEU A 253 3.33 -16.80 5.61
C LEU A 253 4.80 -17.13 5.31
N TYR A 254 5.72 -16.20 5.53
CA TYR A 254 7.10 -16.27 5.05
C TYR A 254 7.79 -17.59 5.38
N ASP A 255 7.76 -18.04 6.64
CA ASP A 255 8.47 -19.25 7.06
C ASP A 255 7.91 -20.51 6.35
N TYR A 256 6.61 -20.54 6.07
CA TYR A 256 5.99 -21.62 5.31
C TYR A 256 6.48 -21.61 3.86
N LEU A 257 6.48 -20.44 3.21
CA LEU A 257 6.96 -20.28 1.84
C LEU A 257 8.46 -20.60 1.72
N ASN A 258 9.28 -20.08 2.65
CA ASN A 258 10.71 -20.31 2.67
C ASN A 258 11.09 -21.75 3.01
N THR A 259 10.16 -22.57 3.47
CA THR A 259 10.38 -24.02 3.70
C THR A 259 9.84 -24.87 2.55
N ARG A 260 8.68 -24.49 1.98
CA ARG A 260 7.91 -25.34 1.03
C ARG A 260 7.96 -24.86 -0.42
N HIS A 261 8.35 -23.62 -0.66
CA HIS A 261 8.43 -22.95 -1.96
C HIS A 261 9.78 -22.23 -2.13
N THR A 262 10.87 -22.86 -1.68
CA THR A 262 12.23 -22.31 -1.73
C THR A 262 12.66 -21.91 -3.15
N ASP A 263 12.20 -22.67 -4.15
CA ASP A 263 12.43 -22.43 -5.58
C ASP A 263 11.75 -21.16 -6.11
N LYS A 264 10.81 -20.58 -5.36
CA LYS A 264 10.02 -19.41 -5.76
C LYS A 264 10.29 -18.15 -4.95
N MET A 265 11.15 -18.20 -3.94
CA MET A 265 11.43 -17.02 -3.12
C MET A 265 11.96 -15.84 -3.95
N ASP A 266 12.80 -16.12 -4.96
CA ASP A 266 13.27 -15.09 -5.91
C ASP A 266 12.17 -14.57 -6.83
N ILE A 267 11.19 -15.41 -7.20
CA ILE A 267 10.01 -14.99 -7.97
C ILE A 267 9.16 -14.02 -7.16
N TYR A 268 8.90 -14.34 -5.89
CA TYR A 268 8.10 -13.48 -5.00
C TYR A 268 8.80 -12.15 -4.75
N ALA A 269 10.09 -12.17 -4.44
CA ALA A 269 10.89 -10.95 -4.28
C ALA A 269 10.91 -10.14 -5.59
N GLY A 270 11.12 -10.78 -6.74
CA GLY A 270 11.11 -10.14 -8.05
C GLY A 270 9.78 -9.48 -8.39
N ALA A 271 8.64 -10.11 -8.05
CA ALA A 271 7.32 -9.51 -8.24
C ALA A 271 7.15 -8.25 -7.38
N PHE A 272 7.47 -8.30 -6.09
CA PHE A 272 7.42 -7.13 -5.20
C PHE A 272 8.33 -5.99 -5.68
N LYS A 273 9.57 -6.32 -6.07
CA LYS A 273 10.50 -5.33 -6.63
C LYS A 273 9.99 -4.69 -7.91
N LYS A 274 9.37 -5.48 -8.80
CA LYS A 274 8.74 -4.98 -10.02
C LYS A 274 7.62 -3.97 -9.70
N TRP A 275 6.76 -4.26 -8.72
CA TRP A 275 5.77 -3.29 -8.25
C TRP A 275 6.43 -2.01 -7.74
N ALA A 276 7.41 -2.12 -6.85
CA ALA A 276 8.06 -0.96 -6.26
C ALA A 276 8.80 -0.13 -7.31
N ASP A 277 9.51 -0.78 -8.24
CA ASP A 277 10.21 -0.11 -9.35
C ASP A 277 9.21 0.55 -10.32
N ASN A 278 8.07 -0.09 -10.60
CA ASN A 278 7.00 0.52 -11.41
C ASN A 278 6.41 1.76 -10.72
N ILE A 279 6.10 1.67 -9.44
CA ILE A 279 5.58 2.80 -8.64
C ILE A 279 6.61 3.93 -8.55
N ILE A 280 7.91 3.63 -8.48
CA ILE A 280 8.97 4.64 -8.50
C ILE A 280 9.09 5.31 -9.87
N ALA A 281 8.97 4.53 -10.94
CA ALA A 281 9.10 5.00 -12.32
C ALA A 281 7.87 5.78 -12.82
N ASN A 282 6.70 5.49 -12.26
CA ASN A 282 5.40 6.06 -12.61
C ASN A 282 4.81 6.92 -11.47
N GLY A 283 3.68 7.58 -11.74
CA GLY A 283 2.88 8.39 -10.84
C GLY A 283 3.22 9.88 -10.82
N VAL A 284 2.94 10.52 -9.68
CA VAL A 284 2.99 11.99 -9.54
C VAL A 284 3.74 12.39 -8.27
N PRO A 285 4.83 13.16 -8.35
CA PRO A 285 5.75 13.35 -7.24
C PRO A 285 5.39 14.50 -6.28
N HIS A 286 4.56 15.45 -6.72
CA HIS A 286 4.47 16.78 -6.12
C HIS A 286 3.10 17.09 -5.49
N ASN A 287 2.32 16.07 -5.16
CA ASN A 287 1.03 16.17 -4.46
C ASN A 287 0.80 14.93 -3.58
N ASN A 288 -0.42 14.77 -3.06
CA ASN A 288 -0.84 13.64 -2.24
C ASN A 288 -0.56 12.24 -2.84
N TRP A 289 -0.50 12.11 -4.17
CA TRP A 289 -0.16 10.84 -4.82
C TRP A 289 1.19 10.31 -4.36
N ASN A 290 2.18 11.18 -4.16
CA ASN A 290 3.53 10.80 -3.77
C ASN A 290 3.57 10.07 -2.42
N LEU A 291 2.66 10.40 -1.49
CA LEU A 291 2.56 9.73 -0.19
C LEU A 291 1.90 8.36 -0.30
N MET A 292 0.87 8.25 -1.12
CA MET A 292 0.21 6.96 -1.37
C MET A 292 1.19 5.98 -2.04
N GLN A 293 1.92 6.45 -3.05
CA GLN A 293 2.98 5.68 -3.72
C GLN A 293 4.12 5.31 -2.76
N ALA A 294 4.63 6.28 -1.99
CA ALA A 294 5.66 6.04 -0.98
C ALA A 294 5.22 4.97 0.02
N ARG A 295 3.92 4.89 0.36
CA ARG A 295 3.40 3.91 1.31
C ARG A 295 3.52 2.50 0.73
N TYR A 296 3.18 2.30 -0.54
CA TYR A 296 3.35 1.00 -1.20
C TYR A 296 4.82 0.59 -1.30
N VAL A 297 5.70 1.49 -1.72
CA VAL A 297 7.15 1.24 -1.78
C VAL A 297 7.70 0.91 -0.39
N MET A 298 7.27 1.65 0.64
CA MET A 298 7.66 1.40 2.02
C MET A 298 7.18 0.03 2.52
N ASN A 299 5.93 -0.32 2.27
CA ASN A 299 5.35 -1.61 2.67
C ASN A 299 6.11 -2.78 2.04
N ILE A 300 6.46 -2.68 0.75
CA ILE A 300 7.31 -3.67 0.06
C ILE A 300 8.70 -3.70 0.69
N GLY A 301 9.33 -2.54 0.86
CA GLY A 301 10.64 -2.44 1.51
C GLY A 301 10.67 -3.08 2.89
N MET A 302 9.59 -2.97 3.67
CA MET A 302 9.52 -3.56 5.01
C MET A 302 9.63 -5.09 5.04
N ILE A 303 9.17 -5.78 4.00
CA ILE A 303 9.07 -7.25 3.96
C ILE A 303 10.13 -7.92 3.08
N LEU A 304 10.92 -7.16 2.31
CA LEU A 304 12.04 -7.72 1.56
C LEU A 304 13.20 -8.10 2.49
N GLU A 305 14.06 -8.99 1.99
CA GLU A 305 15.34 -9.25 2.63
C GLU A 305 16.34 -8.12 2.43
N ASN A 306 17.47 -8.19 3.15
CA ASN A 306 18.55 -7.21 3.05
C ASN A 306 19.15 -7.16 1.64
N ASN A 307 19.64 -5.98 1.22
CA ASN A 307 20.24 -5.75 -0.10
C ASN A 307 21.23 -6.84 -0.53
N LYS A 308 22.07 -7.31 0.40
CA LYS A 308 23.09 -8.35 0.16
C LYS A 308 22.53 -9.72 -0.25
N GLN A 309 21.25 -9.98 -0.01
CA GLN A 309 20.59 -11.23 -0.38
C GLN A 309 20.14 -11.24 -1.83
N TYR A 310 20.25 -10.11 -2.54
CA TYR A 310 19.79 -9.98 -3.91
C TYR A 310 20.91 -9.50 -4.83
N ALA A 311 21.00 -10.11 -6.01
CA ALA A 311 22.05 -9.79 -7.00
C ALA A 311 21.98 -8.34 -7.52
N ASP A 312 20.79 -7.75 -7.55
CA ASP A 312 20.56 -6.36 -7.94
C ASP A 312 20.88 -5.34 -6.84
N GLY A 313 21.20 -5.80 -5.62
CA GLY A 313 21.41 -4.96 -4.45
C GLY A 313 20.17 -4.19 -3.99
N LYS A 314 18.97 -4.51 -4.52
CA LYS A 314 17.70 -3.86 -4.20
C LYS A 314 16.88 -4.68 -3.21
N GLY A 315 17.29 -4.67 -1.95
CA GLY A 315 16.52 -5.22 -0.83
C GLY A 315 15.78 -4.14 -0.06
N ARG A 316 15.43 -4.46 1.19
CA ARG A 316 14.70 -3.53 2.06
C ARG A 316 15.38 -2.18 2.23
N GLU A 317 16.70 -2.15 2.41
CA GLU A 317 17.43 -0.91 2.64
C GLU A 317 17.33 0.00 1.42
N TYR A 318 17.36 -0.55 0.20
CA TYR A 318 17.20 0.22 -1.02
C TYR A 318 15.84 0.93 -1.09
N TYR A 319 14.74 0.22 -0.90
CA TYR A 319 13.39 0.79 -1.07
C TYR A 319 13.00 1.71 0.09
N ILE A 320 13.41 1.38 1.31
CA ILE A 320 13.19 2.25 2.46
C ILE A 320 14.02 3.55 2.33
N ASP A 321 15.29 3.45 1.94
CA ASP A 321 16.13 4.63 1.63
C ASP A 321 15.52 5.46 0.48
N TYR A 322 14.89 4.80 -0.49
CA TYR A 322 14.21 5.51 -1.56
C TYR A 322 13.09 6.42 -1.05
N VAL A 323 12.23 5.89 -0.19
CA VAL A 323 11.11 6.64 0.42
C VAL A 323 11.61 7.82 1.24
N LEU A 324 12.70 7.64 1.99
CA LEU A 324 13.21 8.67 2.90
C LEU A 324 14.07 9.73 2.24
N ASN A 325 14.96 9.31 1.33
CA ASN A 325 16.13 10.10 0.96
C ASN A 325 16.32 10.25 -0.54
N ARG A 326 15.62 9.48 -1.38
CA ARG A 326 15.81 9.55 -2.84
C ARG A 326 14.62 10.19 -3.52
N SER A 327 14.92 10.90 -4.59
CA SER A 327 13.91 11.53 -5.43
C SER A 327 14.18 11.22 -6.90
N SER A 328 13.11 11.00 -7.63
CA SER A 328 13.07 10.86 -9.09
C SER A 328 12.07 11.83 -9.69
N ILE A 329 11.89 11.75 -11.01
CA ILE A 329 10.90 12.55 -11.73
C ILE A 329 9.47 12.21 -11.27
N ARG A 330 9.21 10.99 -10.78
CA ARG A 330 7.85 10.53 -10.47
C ARG A 330 7.59 10.19 -9.01
N GLN A 331 8.64 9.90 -8.23
CA GLN A 331 8.56 9.69 -6.79
C GLN A 331 9.61 10.53 -6.07
N TRP A 332 9.18 11.49 -5.26
CA TRP A 332 10.02 12.26 -4.33
C TRP A 332 10.12 11.59 -2.96
N SER A 333 11.24 11.85 -2.28
CA SER A 333 11.41 11.50 -0.88
C SER A 333 10.38 12.22 0.00
N LEU A 334 10.08 11.64 1.16
CA LEU A 334 9.22 12.27 2.16
C LEU A 334 9.74 13.66 2.57
N THR A 335 11.05 13.80 2.77
CA THR A 335 11.67 15.09 3.12
C THR A 335 11.44 16.13 2.03
N LYS A 336 11.76 15.80 0.77
CA LYS A 336 11.59 16.72 -0.35
C LYS A 336 10.13 17.14 -0.53
N LEU A 337 9.19 16.19 -0.42
CA LEU A 337 7.77 16.50 -0.55
C LEU A 337 7.29 17.44 0.59
N ALA A 338 7.74 17.24 1.82
CA ALA A 338 7.35 18.09 2.94
C ALA A 338 7.93 19.50 2.80
N ASP A 339 9.19 19.62 2.38
CA ASP A 339 9.84 20.90 2.13
C ASP A 339 9.16 21.68 0.99
N TYR A 340 8.67 20.97 -0.03
CA TYR A 340 7.92 21.57 -1.13
C TYR A 340 6.50 21.99 -0.71
N GLY A 341 5.78 21.10 -0.02
CA GLY A 341 4.33 21.25 0.15
C GLY A 341 3.89 21.93 1.43
N PHE A 342 4.69 21.95 2.50
CA PHE A 342 4.36 22.69 3.71
C PHE A 342 5.07 24.05 3.74
N ASP A 343 4.30 25.12 4.00
CA ASP A 343 4.90 26.42 4.28
C ASP A 343 5.72 26.35 5.59
N PRO A 344 7.02 26.69 5.57
CA PRO A 344 7.89 26.50 6.73
C PRO A 344 7.55 27.42 7.90
N LYS A 345 6.84 28.53 7.66
CA LYS A 345 6.46 29.49 8.71
C LYS A 345 5.20 29.03 9.44
N THR A 346 4.18 28.62 8.70
CA THR A 346 2.82 28.33 9.18
C THR A 346 2.53 26.84 9.36
N GLY A 347 3.23 25.96 8.63
CA GLY A 347 2.95 24.51 8.59
C GLY A 347 1.73 24.14 7.75
N ILE A 348 1.18 25.09 6.98
CA ILE A 348 0.02 24.87 6.11
C ILE A 348 0.46 24.16 4.84
N TRP A 349 -0.27 23.10 4.47
CA TRP A 349 -0.08 22.40 3.19
C TRP A 349 -0.57 23.27 2.02
N ALA A 350 0.11 23.17 0.87
CA ALA A 350 -0.13 24.01 -0.29
C ALA A 350 -1.49 23.77 -1.00
N GLU A 351 -2.13 22.62 -0.78
CA GLU A 351 -3.46 22.30 -1.34
C GLU A 351 -4.60 22.68 -0.39
N CYS A 352 -5.85 22.43 -0.81
CA CYS A 352 -7.03 22.78 -0.03
C CYS A 352 -7.11 22.04 1.33
N PRO A 353 -7.93 22.52 2.29
CA PRO A 353 -8.04 21.91 3.61
C PRO A 353 -8.35 20.40 3.60
N GLY A 354 -9.16 19.92 2.65
CA GLY A 354 -9.45 18.50 2.44
C GLY A 354 -8.19 17.69 2.18
N TYR A 355 -7.39 18.08 1.18
CA TYR A 355 -6.12 17.43 0.89
C TYR A 355 -5.09 17.59 2.01
N SER A 356 -5.00 18.77 2.64
CA SER A 356 -4.10 19.02 3.77
C SER A 356 -4.30 18.01 4.91
N ASN A 357 -5.57 17.75 5.27
CA ASN A 357 -5.90 16.76 6.29
C ASN A 357 -5.50 15.33 5.89
N GLY A 358 -5.70 14.96 4.62
CA GLY A 358 -5.28 13.66 4.08
C GLY A 358 -3.75 13.49 4.11
N VAL A 359 -3.04 14.46 3.55
CA VAL A 359 -1.57 14.50 3.50
C VAL A 359 -0.95 14.41 4.89
N LEU A 360 -1.46 15.20 5.83
CA LEU A 360 -0.96 15.18 7.21
C LEU A 360 -1.26 13.85 7.91
N ASN A 361 -2.44 13.28 7.68
CA ASN A 361 -2.77 11.94 8.18
C ASN A 361 -1.79 10.88 7.64
N ASP A 362 -1.37 10.99 6.38
CA ASP A 362 -0.39 10.08 5.80
C ASP A 362 1.01 10.25 6.37
N TYR A 363 1.52 11.48 6.48
CA TYR A 363 2.82 11.75 7.11
C TYR A 363 2.89 11.26 8.56
N THR A 364 1.85 11.54 9.36
CA THR A 364 1.81 11.07 10.75
C THR A 364 1.68 9.56 10.85
N SER A 365 1.04 8.91 9.88
CA SER A 365 1.01 7.45 9.75
C SER A 365 2.40 6.89 9.42
N PHE A 366 3.19 7.55 8.56
CA PHE A 366 4.61 7.20 8.39
C PHE A 366 5.38 7.35 9.70
N ALA A 367 5.22 8.44 10.45
CA ALA A 367 5.89 8.57 11.74
C ALA A 367 5.63 7.37 12.67
N THR A 368 4.39 6.87 12.71
CA THR A 368 4.03 5.68 13.49
C THR A 368 4.72 4.42 12.96
N LEU A 369 4.76 4.23 11.63
CA LEU A 369 5.42 3.10 11.00
C LEU A 369 6.93 3.12 11.28
N PHE A 370 7.57 4.28 11.17
CA PHE A 370 9.00 4.46 11.40
C PHE A 370 9.39 4.25 12.86
N ASP A 371 8.60 4.77 13.81
CA ASP A 371 8.81 4.51 15.24
C ASP A 371 8.72 3.00 15.53
N ARG A 372 7.62 2.36 15.11
CA ARG A 372 7.34 0.95 15.40
C ARG A 372 8.35 0.00 14.76
N ASN A 373 8.63 0.19 13.48
CA ASN A 373 9.32 -0.83 12.68
C ASN A 373 10.83 -0.54 12.50
N LEU A 374 11.24 0.72 12.63
CA LEU A 374 12.60 1.17 12.33
C LEU A 374 13.28 1.87 13.51
N ASN A 375 12.52 2.08 14.59
CA ASN A 375 12.93 2.89 15.74
C ASN A 375 13.53 4.24 15.32
N TYR A 376 12.84 4.90 14.39
CA TYR A 376 13.31 6.14 13.77
C TYR A 376 12.29 7.26 13.98
N ASP A 377 12.69 8.29 14.72
CA ASP A 377 11.85 9.46 15.00
C ASP A 377 11.74 10.38 13.77
N LEU A 378 10.82 10.04 12.86
CA LEU A 378 10.55 10.82 11.65
C LEU A 378 10.10 12.25 11.97
N VAL A 379 9.41 12.46 13.10
CA VAL A 379 8.95 13.79 13.53
C VAL A 379 10.13 14.68 13.93
N LYS A 380 11.17 14.12 14.56
CA LYS A 380 12.42 14.83 14.82
C LYS A 380 13.19 15.14 13.54
N ALA A 381 13.18 14.22 12.58
CA ALA A 381 13.83 14.42 11.28
C ALA A 381 13.13 15.48 10.42
N MET A 382 11.80 15.59 10.56
CA MET A 382 10.95 16.51 9.80
C MET A 382 10.12 17.38 10.76
N PRO A 383 10.72 18.39 11.43
CA PRO A 383 10.03 19.19 12.46
C PRO A 383 8.77 19.93 11.96
N VAL A 384 8.66 20.15 10.64
CA VAL A 384 7.46 20.73 10.02
C VAL A 384 6.20 19.91 10.31
N LEU A 385 6.33 18.59 10.53
CA LEU A 385 5.18 17.72 10.83
C LEU A 385 4.50 18.12 12.13
N SER A 386 5.24 18.39 13.20
CA SER A 386 4.65 18.88 14.45
C SER A 386 3.96 20.22 14.25
N LYS A 387 4.58 21.13 13.50
CA LYS A 387 4.00 22.44 13.19
C LYS A 387 2.69 22.31 12.38
N ALA A 388 2.67 21.42 11.38
CA ALA A 388 1.49 21.16 10.57
C ALA A 388 0.33 20.61 11.41
N VAL A 389 0.60 19.69 12.36
CA VAL A 389 -0.44 19.23 13.30
C VAL A 389 -0.97 20.38 14.14
N VAL A 390 -0.10 21.23 14.71
CA VAL A 390 -0.52 22.42 15.47
C VAL A 390 -1.37 23.37 14.63
N ALA A 391 -1.11 23.48 13.33
CA ALA A 391 -1.84 24.37 12.43
C ALA A 391 -3.25 23.87 12.08
N THR A 392 -3.55 22.57 12.21
CA THR A 392 -4.83 21.98 11.77
C THR A 392 -6.10 22.65 12.30
N PRO A 393 -6.19 23.16 13.54
CA PRO A 393 -7.40 23.83 14.01
C PRO A 393 -7.69 25.14 13.28
N GLN A 394 -6.70 25.73 12.61
CA GLN A 394 -6.87 26.97 11.84
C GLN A 394 -7.76 26.77 10.60
N TYR A 395 -8.00 25.52 10.17
CA TYR A 395 -8.95 25.22 9.11
C TYR A 395 -10.42 25.25 9.56
N LEU A 396 -10.69 25.43 10.86
CA LEU A 396 -12.03 25.29 11.41
C LEU A 396 -12.77 26.62 11.50
N PHE A 397 -14.06 26.59 11.13
CA PHE A 397 -15.01 27.65 11.49
C PHE A 397 -15.43 27.54 12.96
N PRO A 398 -16.12 28.56 13.52
CA PRO A 398 -16.61 28.53 14.91
C PRO A 398 -17.50 27.31 15.26
N ASN A 399 -18.15 26.70 14.25
CA ASN A 399 -18.93 25.46 14.41
C ASN A 399 -18.08 24.18 14.42
N ARG A 400 -16.74 24.30 14.43
CA ARG A 400 -15.74 23.21 14.43
C ARG A 400 -15.71 22.35 13.16
N MET A 401 -16.35 22.79 12.08
CA MET A 401 -16.25 22.14 10.79
C MET A 401 -15.10 22.72 9.98
N ILE A 402 -14.43 21.87 9.21
CA ILE A 402 -13.40 22.27 8.26
C ILE A 402 -14.00 23.19 7.18
N CYS A 403 -13.28 24.26 6.84
CA CYS A 403 -13.60 25.15 5.75
C CYS A 403 -13.71 24.40 4.41
N GLY A 404 -14.89 24.45 3.77
CA GLY A 404 -15.17 23.83 2.48
C GLY A 404 -14.59 24.60 1.28
N PHE A 405 -13.29 24.93 1.32
CA PHE A 405 -12.59 25.59 0.21
C PHE A 405 -11.92 24.55 -0.71
N GLY A 406 -11.97 24.75 -2.03
CA GLY A 406 -11.46 23.79 -3.02
C GLY A 406 -12.18 22.43 -2.95
N ASP A 407 -11.47 21.35 -3.23
CA ASP A 407 -11.98 19.98 -3.13
C ASP A 407 -12.05 19.51 -1.66
N THR A 408 -12.88 20.18 -0.86
CA THR A 408 -13.06 19.88 0.56
C THR A 408 -14.52 19.64 0.89
N HIS A 409 -14.81 18.45 1.41
CA HIS A 409 -16.11 18.19 2.03
C HIS A 409 -16.13 18.73 3.47
N PRO A 410 -17.10 19.58 3.85
CA PRO A 410 -17.22 20.04 5.23
C PRO A 410 -17.43 18.88 6.20
N GLY A 411 -16.60 18.80 7.24
CA GLY A 411 -16.68 17.75 8.25
C GLY A 411 -15.90 18.12 9.50
N TYR A 412 -15.99 17.28 10.53
CA TYR A 412 -15.18 17.46 11.74
C TYR A 412 -13.72 17.11 11.49
N LEU A 413 -12.83 17.76 12.26
CA LEU A 413 -11.40 17.53 12.15
C LEU A 413 -11.03 16.07 12.44
N ASN A 414 -10.24 15.47 11.55
CA ASN A 414 -9.61 14.18 11.82
C ASN A 414 -8.53 14.37 12.90
N THR A 415 -8.73 13.75 14.06
CA THR A 415 -7.83 13.87 15.23
C THR A 415 -6.75 12.78 15.28
N ASN A 416 -6.69 11.89 14.29
CA ASN A 416 -5.65 10.86 14.18
C ASN A 416 -4.22 11.44 14.16
N PRO A 417 -3.91 12.53 13.43
CA PRO A 417 -2.57 13.13 13.46
C PRO A 417 -2.14 13.55 14.88
N ILE A 418 -3.05 14.12 15.67
CA ILE A 418 -2.79 14.52 17.06
C ILE A 418 -2.46 13.29 17.91
N SER A 419 -3.31 12.24 17.81
CA SER A 419 -3.09 10.99 18.55
C SER A 419 -1.77 10.31 18.17
N ARG A 420 -1.35 10.38 16.91
CA ARG A 420 -0.05 9.85 16.45
C ARG A 420 1.13 10.67 16.95
N MET A 421 0.99 12.00 17.11
CA MET A 421 2.03 12.82 17.76
C MET A 421 2.21 12.47 19.24
N ILE A 422 1.14 12.09 19.93
CA ILE A 422 1.20 11.59 21.31
C ILE A 422 1.96 10.25 21.34
N ARG A 423 1.61 9.30 20.48
CA ARG A 423 2.31 8.00 20.39
C ARG A 423 3.79 8.15 20.05
N ASN A 424 4.11 8.99 19.07
CA ASN A 424 5.50 9.31 18.72
C ASN A 424 6.24 9.96 19.89
N ALA A 425 5.58 10.81 20.69
CA ALA A 425 6.17 11.38 21.89
C ALA A 425 6.43 10.33 22.97
N GLN A 426 5.49 9.40 23.18
CA GLN A 426 5.62 8.31 24.14
C GLN A 426 6.75 7.36 23.76
N HIS A 427 6.80 6.92 22.50
CA HIS A 427 7.83 6.03 21.96
C HIS A 427 9.24 6.62 22.12
N ASN A 428 9.39 7.92 21.87
CA ASN A 428 10.68 8.61 21.87
C ASN A 428 10.97 9.40 23.18
N GLY A 429 10.16 9.24 24.23
CA GLY A 429 10.37 9.91 25.53
C GLY A 429 10.22 11.44 25.54
N LYS A 430 9.47 12.02 24.60
CA LYS A 430 9.32 13.48 24.42
C LYS A 430 8.19 14.07 25.28
N LYS A 431 8.42 14.19 26.59
CA LYS A 431 7.38 14.60 27.58
C LYS A 431 6.64 15.90 27.25
N LYS A 432 7.35 16.96 26.85
CA LYS A 432 6.71 18.24 26.46
C LYS A 432 5.80 18.11 25.24
N GLN A 433 6.18 17.28 24.27
CA GLN A 433 5.36 17.00 23.08
C GLN A 433 4.11 16.20 23.47
N GLU A 434 4.27 15.20 24.33
CA GLU A 434 3.18 14.39 24.88
C GLU A 434 2.14 15.27 25.60
N GLU A 435 2.58 16.14 26.51
CA GLU A 435 1.72 17.08 27.25
C GLU A 435 0.95 18.00 26.31
N TYR A 436 1.64 18.62 25.35
CA TYR A 436 1.04 19.57 24.41
C TYR A 436 -0.05 18.92 23.54
N PHE A 437 0.27 17.81 22.86
CA PHE A 437 -0.69 17.17 21.96
C PHE A 437 -1.81 16.45 22.73
N THR A 438 -1.57 16.00 23.97
CA THR A 438 -2.64 15.51 24.84
C THR A 438 -3.62 16.62 25.21
N ALA A 439 -3.12 17.81 25.56
CA ALA A 439 -3.97 18.97 25.83
C ALA A 439 -4.78 19.37 24.59
N MET A 440 -4.13 19.39 23.42
CA MET A 440 -4.77 19.67 22.14
C MET A 440 -5.87 18.65 21.79
N LEU A 441 -5.61 17.34 21.99
CA LEU A 441 -6.60 16.29 21.74
C LEU A 441 -7.84 16.49 22.62
N LYS A 442 -7.65 16.86 23.89
CA LYS A 442 -8.74 17.13 24.84
C LYS A 442 -9.62 18.34 24.46
N CYS A 443 -9.12 19.27 23.64
CA CYS A 443 -9.96 20.33 23.08
C CYS A 443 -11.02 19.81 22.11
N PHE A 444 -10.75 18.69 21.42
CA PHE A 444 -11.67 18.05 20.48
C PHE A 444 -12.46 16.91 21.12
N HIS A 445 -11.83 16.17 22.02
CA HIS A 445 -12.39 15.02 22.74
C HIS A 445 -12.18 15.20 24.25
N PRO A 446 -13.06 15.93 24.96
CA PRO A 446 -12.87 16.26 26.38
C PRO A 446 -12.75 15.05 27.32
N ASP A 447 -13.25 13.89 26.89
CA ASP A 447 -13.21 12.63 27.63
C ASP A 447 -12.08 11.70 27.19
N ALA A 448 -11.19 12.15 26.29
CA ALA A 448 -10.01 11.38 25.89
C ALA A 448 -9.15 11.03 27.12
N GLY A 449 -8.99 9.73 27.36
CA GLY A 449 -8.27 9.17 28.51
C GLY A 449 -9.08 9.08 29.80
N LYS A 450 -10.40 9.35 29.79
CA LYS A 450 -11.30 9.13 30.94
C LYS A 450 -12.00 7.78 30.94
N THR A 451 -12.11 7.13 29.77
CA THR A 451 -12.60 5.76 29.65
C THR A 451 -11.42 4.80 29.48
N LYS A 452 -11.46 3.68 30.22
CA LYS A 452 -10.62 2.51 29.98
C LYS A 452 -11.33 1.65 28.94
N ASP A 453 -11.34 2.07 27.69
CA ASP A 453 -11.79 1.23 26.58
C ASP A 453 -10.63 1.00 25.62
#